data_AF-A0A947LHM9-F1
#
_entry.id   AF-A0A947LHM9-F1
#
_cell.length_a   1.000
_cell.length_b   1.000
_cell.length_c   1.000
_cell.angle_alpha   90.00
_cell.angle_beta   90.00
_cell.angle_gamma   90.00
#
_symmetry.space_group_name_H-M   'P 1'
#
loop_
_entity.id
_entity.type
_entity.pdbx_description
1 polymer ?
#
loop_
_entity_poly.entity_id
_entity_poly.type
_entity_poly.pdbx_seq_one_letter_code
_entity_poly.pdbx_strand_id
1 'polypeptide(L)'
;MVYCVHGHEVSQQAAATLHSAGIDAGFLQGGIHAWQAQTLPLAVKAAGSSTRWVTRERPKVDRIACPWLVRRFVDAEASFLYVTPGQVASTAEREVATPFDVAPHLAETLFTHDGEQCSFDAFIRQYRLGGDPALSRLAEIVRAADTDRLAQTPQAAGLLALSLGMSRLMADDHDMLEAMMPMYDALYAWCQEAVTGQDEKHNWKPEGPAA
;
A
#
# COMPACT_ATOMS: atom_id res chain seq x y z
N MET A 1 7.37 0.95 -22.14
CA MET A 1 7.37 -0.49 -21.86
C MET A 1 6.61 -0.73 -20.57
N VAL A 2 5.65 -1.66 -20.57
CA VAL A 2 4.83 -2.01 -19.42
C VAL A 2 5.15 -3.43 -18.98
N TYR A 3 5.17 -3.73 -17.70
CA TYR A 3 5.35 -5.10 -17.23
C TYR A 3 4.52 -5.36 -15.97
N CYS A 4 4.19 -6.63 -15.75
CA CYS A 4 3.70 -7.12 -14.47
C CYS A 4 4.60 -8.27 -14.02
N VAL A 5 4.28 -8.88 -12.88
CA VAL A 5 5.10 -9.95 -12.29
C VAL A 5 5.35 -11.10 -13.28
N HIS A 6 4.30 -11.55 -13.98
CA HIS A 6 4.32 -12.73 -14.86
C HIS A 6 4.08 -12.45 -16.35
N GLY A 7 3.90 -11.19 -16.75
CA GLY A 7 3.68 -10.81 -18.16
C GLY A 7 2.32 -11.23 -18.74
N HIS A 8 1.35 -11.48 -17.85
CA HIS A 8 -0.03 -11.86 -18.21
C HIS A 8 -0.88 -10.61 -18.55
N GLU A 9 -2.20 -10.80 -18.53
CA GLU A 9 -3.25 -9.89 -19.02
C GLU A 9 -3.09 -8.44 -18.57
N VAL A 10 -2.62 -8.19 -17.34
CA VAL A 10 -2.46 -6.83 -16.79
C VAL A 10 -1.54 -5.96 -17.66
N SER A 11 -0.33 -6.46 -17.96
CA SER A 11 0.66 -5.71 -18.74
C SER A 11 0.28 -5.60 -20.21
N GLN A 12 -0.41 -6.62 -20.74
CA GLN A 12 -0.87 -6.68 -22.13
C GLN A 12 -2.02 -5.70 -22.37
N GLN A 13 -3.01 -5.68 -21.47
CA GLN A 13 -4.12 -4.73 -21.52
C GLN A 13 -3.63 -3.29 -21.36
N ALA A 14 -2.71 -3.04 -20.42
CA ALA A 14 -2.14 -1.72 -20.23
C ALA A 14 -1.38 -1.23 -21.48
N ALA A 15 -0.56 -2.09 -22.10
CA ALA A 15 0.10 -1.77 -23.36
C ALA A 15 -0.92 -1.50 -24.49
N ALA A 16 -1.98 -2.32 -24.60
CA ALA A 16 -3.03 -2.12 -25.61
C ALA A 16 -3.80 -0.80 -25.42
N THR A 17 -4.12 -0.42 -24.18
CA THR A 17 -4.77 0.85 -23.85
C THR A 17 -3.87 2.05 -24.16
N LEU A 18 -2.57 1.96 -23.86
CA LEU A 18 -1.62 3.01 -24.24
C LEU A 18 -1.52 3.13 -25.77
N HIS A 19 -1.52 2.00 -26.47
CA HIS A 19 -1.50 1.97 -27.92
C HIS A 19 -2.75 2.62 -28.53
N SER A 20 -3.94 2.37 -27.96
CA SER A 20 -5.18 3.01 -28.43
C SER A 20 -5.21 4.52 -28.13
N ALA A 21 -4.46 4.99 -27.13
CA ALA A 21 -4.22 6.40 -26.86
C ALA A 21 -3.12 7.03 -27.74
N GLY A 22 -2.56 6.29 -28.70
CA GLY A 22 -1.50 6.76 -29.60
C GLY A 22 -0.10 6.78 -28.96
N ILE A 23 0.08 6.11 -27.82
CA ILE A 23 1.37 6.01 -27.14
C ILE A 23 2.05 4.70 -27.56
N ASP A 24 3.27 4.81 -28.10
CA ASP A 24 4.08 3.63 -28.45
C ASP A 24 4.47 2.86 -27.18
N ALA A 25 3.78 1.75 -26.92
CA ALA A 25 3.93 0.94 -25.73
C ALA A 25 3.99 -0.55 -26.08
N GLY A 26 5.06 -1.22 -25.66
CA GLY A 26 5.18 -2.68 -25.61
C GLY A 26 5.07 -3.22 -24.18
N PHE A 27 4.82 -4.52 -24.04
CA PHE A 27 4.83 -5.22 -22.76
C PHE A 27 5.96 -6.24 -22.64
N LEU A 28 6.36 -6.57 -21.41
CA LEU A 28 7.39 -7.56 -21.14
C LEU A 28 6.79 -8.98 -21.09
N GLN A 29 7.07 -9.78 -22.12
CA GLN A 29 6.66 -11.18 -22.18
C GLN A 29 7.30 -11.98 -21.03
N GLY A 30 6.48 -12.76 -20.31
CA GLY A 30 6.91 -13.51 -19.12
C GLY A 30 7.09 -12.66 -17.85
N GLY A 31 6.96 -11.33 -17.96
CA GLY A 31 7.02 -10.41 -16.83
C GLY A 31 8.40 -10.26 -16.22
N ILE A 32 8.46 -9.48 -15.14
CA ILE A 32 9.73 -9.14 -14.50
C ILE A 32 10.38 -10.36 -13.84
N HIS A 33 9.61 -11.34 -13.37
CA HIS A 33 10.17 -12.59 -12.82
C HIS A 33 10.93 -13.39 -13.88
N ALA A 34 10.37 -13.55 -15.09
CA ALA A 34 11.06 -14.27 -16.16
C ALA A 34 12.31 -13.52 -16.64
N TRP A 35 12.27 -12.18 -16.63
CA TRP A 35 13.42 -11.34 -16.95
C TRP A 35 14.54 -11.47 -15.91
N GLN A 36 14.18 -11.42 -14.62
CA GLN A 36 15.11 -11.62 -13.50
C GLN A 36 15.70 -13.04 -13.49
N ALA A 37 14.90 -14.07 -13.75
CA ALA A 37 15.35 -15.46 -13.82
C ALA A 37 16.38 -15.68 -14.95
N GLN A 38 16.28 -14.91 -16.03
CA GLN A 38 17.27 -14.90 -17.12
C GLN A 38 18.49 -14.02 -16.83
N THR A 39 18.54 -13.39 -15.66
CA THR A 39 19.63 -12.49 -15.23
C THR A 39 19.88 -11.34 -16.22
N LEU A 40 18.81 -10.89 -16.90
CA LEU A 40 18.90 -9.81 -17.88
C LEU A 40 19.04 -8.44 -17.20
N PRO A 41 19.66 -7.44 -17.86
CA PRO A 41 19.90 -6.13 -17.26
C PRO A 41 18.62 -5.46 -16.76
N LEU A 42 18.64 -4.96 -15.53
CA LEU A 42 17.57 -4.12 -14.98
C LEU A 42 17.97 -2.65 -15.11
N ALA A 43 17.09 -1.84 -15.70
CA ALA A 43 17.24 -0.40 -15.65
C ALA A 43 16.82 0.09 -14.26
N VAL A 44 17.71 0.81 -13.58
CA VAL A 44 17.34 1.51 -12.35
C VAL A 44 16.35 2.60 -12.73
N LYS A 45 15.27 2.72 -11.95
CA LYS A 45 14.26 3.76 -12.13
C LYS A 45 14.95 5.13 -12.16
N ALA A 46 14.71 5.92 -13.20
CA ALA A 46 15.37 7.21 -13.35
C ALA A 46 15.10 8.10 -12.12
N ALA A 47 16.13 8.78 -11.61
CA ALA A 47 15.98 9.69 -10.48
C ALA A 47 14.86 10.73 -10.78
N GLY A 48 13.91 10.87 -9.86
CA GLY A 48 12.75 11.77 -10.02
C GLY A 48 11.51 11.15 -10.68
N SER A 49 11.51 9.86 -11.00
CA SER A 49 10.32 9.16 -11.53
C SER A 49 9.51 8.41 -10.46
N SER A 50 9.84 8.59 -9.17
CA SER A 50 9.03 8.06 -8.08
C SER A 50 7.66 8.73 -8.04
N THR A 51 6.66 7.93 -7.68
CA THR A 51 5.30 8.40 -7.49
C THR A 51 5.25 9.31 -6.26
N ARG A 52 4.54 10.42 -6.39
CA ARG A 52 4.26 11.33 -5.27
C ARG A 52 2.79 11.24 -4.92
N TRP A 53 2.52 11.26 -3.63
CA TRP A 53 1.18 11.13 -3.10
C TRP A 53 0.94 12.25 -2.09
N VAL A 54 -0.27 12.76 -2.03
CA VAL A 54 -0.63 13.82 -1.09
C VAL A 54 -1.92 13.48 -0.36
N THR A 55 -1.93 13.72 0.94
CA THR A 55 -3.13 13.61 1.77
C THR A 55 -3.10 14.65 2.89
N ARG A 56 -4.13 14.63 3.73
CA ARG A 56 -4.24 15.54 4.87
C ARG A 56 -3.25 15.16 5.96
N GLU A 57 -2.73 16.16 6.65
CA GLU A 57 -1.90 16.02 7.84
C GLU A 57 -2.58 15.26 8.98
N ARG A 58 -1.79 14.86 9.98
CA ARG A 58 -2.21 14.04 11.13
C ARG A 58 -2.80 12.70 10.68
N PRO A 59 -2.02 11.88 9.96
CA PRO A 59 -2.45 10.59 9.45
C PRO A 59 -2.81 9.63 10.60
N LYS A 60 -3.70 8.70 10.27
CA LYS A 60 -4.10 7.58 11.13
C LYS A 60 -4.08 6.32 10.27
N VAL A 61 -4.69 5.25 10.76
CA VAL A 61 -4.83 3.92 10.14
C VAL A 61 -4.61 3.93 8.62
N ASP A 62 -5.57 4.41 7.83
CA ASP A 62 -5.51 4.26 6.37
C ASP A 62 -4.45 5.15 5.69
N ARG A 63 -4.24 6.36 6.22
CA ARG A 63 -3.21 7.32 5.74
C ARG A 63 -1.77 6.96 6.11
N ILE A 64 -1.57 5.85 6.83
CA ILE A 64 -0.25 5.20 7.03
C ILE A 64 -0.21 3.84 6.31
N ALA A 65 -1.30 3.07 6.37
CA ALA A 65 -1.40 1.76 5.70
C ALA A 65 -1.22 1.88 4.19
N CYS A 66 -1.86 2.87 3.55
CA CYS A 66 -1.74 3.12 2.12
C CYS A 66 -0.27 3.42 1.70
N PRO A 67 0.43 4.37 2.34
CA PRO A 67 1.86 4.57 2.10
C PRO A 67 2.73 3.32 2.24
N TRP A 68 2.48 2.50 3.27
CA TRP A 68 3.16 1.22 3.43
C TRP A 68 2.93 0.29 2.24
N LEU A 69 1.68 0.11 1.83
CA LEU A 69 1.34 -0.76 0.70
C LEU A 69 1.98 -0.27 -0.60
N VAL A 70 1.94 1.04 -0.87
CA VAL A 70 2.60 1.59 -2.05
C VAL A 70 4.10 1.30 -2.02
N ARG A 71 4.78 1.58 -0.91
CA ARG A 71 6.23 1.37 -0.79
C ARG A 71 6.65 -0.10 -0.81
N ARG A 72 5.76 -1.03 -0.49
CA ARG A 72 6.06 -2.49 -0.51
C ARG A 72 5.68 -3.17 -1.81
N PHE A 73 4.60 -2.75 -2.47
CA PHE A 73 4.01 -3.49 -3.59
C PHE A 73 3.93 -2.71 -4.90
N VAL A 74 4.11 -1.38 -4.88
CA VAL A 74 3.88 -0.52 -6.06
C VAL A 74 5.15 0.22 -6.46
N ASP A 75 5.72 1.00 -5.55
CA ASP A 75 6.85 1.88 -5.81
C ASP A 75 7.64 2.12 -4.51
N ALA A 76 8.77 1.43 -4.37
CA ALA A 76 9.61 1.48 -3.17
C ALA A 76 10.13 2.90 -2.85
N GLU A 77 10.27 3.74 -3.87
CA GLU A 77 10.79 5.11 -3.75
C GLU A 77 9.66 6.16 -3.64
N ALA A 78 8.41 5.74 -3.43
CA ALA A 78 7.27 6.65 -3.35
C ALA A 78 7.40 7.64 -2.17
N SER A 79 7.12 8.91 -2.47
CA SER A 79 7.11 9.98 -1.48
C SER A 79 5.68 10.41 -1.14
N PHE A 80 5.45 10.72 0.14
CA PHE A 80 4.15 11.12 0.67
C PHE A 80 4.23 12.53 1.24
N LEU A 81 3.22 13.34 0.94
CA LEU A 81 3.09 14.70 1.39
C LEU A 81 1.88 14.81 2.30
N TYR A 82 2.11 15.30 3.51
CA TYR A 82 1.08 15.57 4.50
C TYR A 82 0.89 17.08 4.61
N VAL A 83 -0.30 17.56 4.25
CA VAL A 83 -0.61 19.00 4.21
C VAL A 83 -1.95 19.30 4.89
N THR A 84 -2.17 20.57 5.23
CA THR A 84 -3.51 20.97 5.72
C THR A 84 -4.60 20.66 4.67
N PRO A 85 -5.85 20.41 5.07
CA PRO A 85 -6.91 20.03 4.12
C PRO A 85 -7.09 21.00 2.95
N GLY A 86 -7.00 22.31 3.19
CA GLY A 86 -7.15 23.33 2.15
C GLY A 86 -5.98 23.40 1.15
N GLN A 87 -4.87 22.71 1.41
CA GLN A 87 -3.68 22.71 0.56
C GLN A 87 -3.55 21.44 -0.29
N VAL A 88 -4.45 20.46 -0.14
CA VAL A 88 -4.34 19.17 -0.85
C VAL A 88 -4.34 19.38 -2.37
N ALA A 89 -5.36 20.05 -2.93
CA ALA A 89 -5.44 20.28 -4.38
C ALA A 89 -4.25 21.06 -4.94
N SER A 90 -3.90 22.19 -4.31
CA SER A 90 -2.81 23.03 -4.79
C SER A 90 -1.44 22.36 -4.66
N THR A 91 -1.26 21.47 -3.69
CA THR A 91 -0.04 20.65 -3.55
C THR A 91 -0.01 19.51 -4.55
N ALA A 92 -1.15 18.85 -4.81
CA ALA A 92 -1.27 17.83 -5.84
C ALA A 92 -0.83 18.36 -7.21
N GLU A 93 -1.33 19.54 -7.60
CA GLU A 93 -0.94 20.19 -8.85
C GLU A 93 0.54 20.60 -8.88
N ARG A 94 1.00 21.30 -7.83
CA ARG A 94 2.36 21.84 -7.77
C ARG A 94 3.45 20.76 -7.76
N GLU A 95 3.23 19.69 -7.00
CA GLU A 95 4.21 18.61 -6.79
C GLU A 95 4.04 17.44 -7.76
N VAL A 96 3.01 17.51 -8.63
CA VAL A 96 2.57 16.43 -9.50
C VAL A 96 2.33 15.15 -8.68
N ALA A 97 1.54 15.31 -7.61
CA ALA A 97 1.24 14.27 -6.63
C ALA A 97 -0.22 13.82 -6.72
N THR A 98 -0.46 12.52 -6.58
CA THR A 98 -1.81 11.94 -6.60
C THR A 98 -2.46 12.10 -5.23
N PRO A 99 -3.63 12.76 -5.12
CA PRO A 99 -4.38 12.80 -3.86
C PRO A 99 -4.89 11.41 -3.45
N PHE A 100 -4.94 11.11 -2.16
CA PHE A 100 -5.58 9.90 -1.62
C PHE A 100 -6.16 10.13 -0.22
N ASP A 101 -7.15 9.32 0.18
CA ASP A 101 -7.92 9.48 1.43
C ASP A 101 -8.38 10.94 1.69
N VAL A 102 -8.98 11.53 0.66
CA VAL A 102 -9.48 12.91 0.69
C VAL A 102 -10.94 12.94 0.28
N ALA A 103 -11.69 13.86 0.90
CA ALA A 103 -13.09 14.07 0.56
C ALA A 103 -13.22 14.68 -0.84
N PRO A 104 -14.31 14.39 -1.59
CA PRO A 104 -14.46 14.85 -2.98
C PRO A 104 -14.40 16.36 -3.18
N HIS A 105 -14.75 17.15 -2.16
CA HIS A 105 -14.67 18.62 -2.22
C HIS A 105 -13.24 19.17 -2.08
N LEU A 106 -12.26 18.33 -1.68
CA LEU A 106 -10.85 18.72 -1.57
C LEU A 106 -10.07 18.38 -2.84
N ALA A 107 -10.29 17.19 -3.41
CA ALA A 107 -9.72 16.78 -4.70
C ALA A 107 -10.45 15.53 -5.21
N GLU A 108 -10.51 15.38 -6.54
CA GLU A 108 -10.96 14.15 -7.18
C GLU A 108 -9.86 13.08 -7.12
N THR A 109 -10.19 11.87 -6.68
CA THR A 109 -9.25 10.75 -6.66
C THR A 109 -9.97 9.41 -6.71
N LEU A 110 -9.30 8.43 -7.31
CA LEU A 110 -9.71 7.04 -7.33
C LEU A 110 -9.25 6.25 -6.08
N PHE A 111 -8.43 6.87 -5.24
CA PHE A 111 -7.81 6.30 -4.04
C PHE A 111 -8.44 6.88 -2.78
N THR A 112 -9.74 6.68 -2.63
CA THR A 112 -10.54 7.11 -1.48
C THR A 112 -11.53 6.02 -1.11
N HIS A 113 -12.31 6.24 -0.06
CA HIS A 113 -13.35 5.32 0.39
C HIS A 113 -14.44 5.11 -0.67
N ASP A 114 -14.95 3.88 -0.75
CA ASP A 114 -16.09 3.52 -1.61
C ASP A 114 -17.07 2.63 -0.84
N GLY A 115 -18.18 3.22 -0.40
CA GLY A 115 -19.15 2.56 0.46
C GLY A 115 -18.52 2.06 1.77
N GLU A 116 -18.44 0.74 1.94
CA GLU A 116 -17.82 0.11 3.10
C GLU A 116 -16.31 -0.10 2.97
N GLN A 117 -15.72 0.15 1.80
CA GLN A 117 -14.30 -0.04 1.54
C GLN A 117 -13.51 1.23 1.89
N CYS A 118 -12.32 1.05 2.46
CA CYS A 118 -11.39 2.16 2.77
C CYS A 118 -10.44 2.42 1.59
N SER A 119 -9.60 3.45 1.69
CA SER A 119 -8.63 3.77 0.64
C SER A 119 -7.63 2.62 0.43
N PHE A 120 -7.25 1.87 1.47
CA PHE A 120 -6.40 0.68 1.31
C PHE A 120 -7.00 -0.34 0.33
N ASP A 121 -8.31 -0.57 0.41
CA ASP A 121 -9.03 -1.45 -0.52
C ASP A 121 -9.02 -0.87 -1.94
N ALA A 122 -9.15 0.45 -2.08
CA ALA A 122 -9.03 1.12 -3.37
C ALA A 122 -7.62 0.90 -3.97
N PHE A 123 -6.55 1.01 -3.18
CA PHE A 123 -5.19 0.68 -3.65
C PHE A 123 -5.07 -0.78 -4.10
N ILE A 124 -5.57 -1.75 -3.31
CA ILE A 124 -5.55 -3.17 -3.68
C ILE A 124 -6.27 -3.39 -5.02
N ARG A 125 -7.45 -2.78 -5.19
CA ARG A 125 -8.25 -2.90 -6.42
C ARG A 125 -7.54 -2.27 -7.62
N GLN A 126 -7.07 -1.03 -7.49
CA GLN A 126 -6.46 -0.29 -8.60
C GLN A 126 -5.13 -0.92 -9.05
N TYR A 127 -4.33 -1.43 -8.11
CA TYR A 127 -3.07 -2.11 -8.41
C TYR A 127 -3.22 -3.62 -8.60
N ARG A 128 -4.45 -4.16 -8.56
CA ARG A 128 -4.78 -5.58 -8.76
C ARG A 128 -3.99 -6.52 -7.82
N LEU A 129 -3.83 -6.11 -6.56
CA LEU A 129 -3.06 -6.84 -5.54
C LEU A 129 -3.88 -7.92 -4.81
N GLY A 130 -5.16 -8.08 -5.13
CA GLY A 130 -6.07 -9.02 -4.45
C GLY A 130 -5.76 -10.51 -4.65
N GLY A 131 -4.72 -10.85 -5.43
CA GLY A 131 -4.25 -12.23 -5.57
C GLY A 131 -3.43 -12.73 -4.37
N ASP A 132 -3.00 -11.83 -3.46
CA ASP A 132 -2.29 -12.17 -2.24
C ASP A 132 -3.28 -12.34 -1.07
N PRO A 133 -3.43 -13.57 -0.52
CA PRO A 133 -4.34 -13.83 0.61
C PRO A 133 -3.94 -13.09 1.89
N ALA A 134 -2.64 -12.90 2.14
CA ALA A 134 -2.14 -12.20 3.32
C ALA A 134 -2.46 -10.70 3.24
N LEU A 135 -2.29 -10.10 2.05
CA LEU A 135 -2.72 -8.71 1.82
C LEU A 135 -4.24 -8.57 1.96
N SER A 136 -5.02 -9.55 1.50
CA SER A 136 -6.48 -9.53 1.65
C SER A 136 -6.89 -9.55 3.13
N ARG A 137 -6.24 -10.38 3.94
CA ARG A 137 -6.44 -10.41 5.40
C ARG A 137 -6.02 -9.10 6.07
N LEU A 138 -4.89 -8.51 5.66
CA LEU A 138 -4.47 -7.20 6.17
C LEU A 138 -5.48 -6.11 5.82
N ALA A 139 -6.05 -6.14 4.61
CA ALA A 139 -7.10 -5.21 4.18
C ALA A 139 -8.33 -5.28 5.08
N GLU A 140 -8.75 -6.48 5.50
CA GLU A 140 -9.84 -6.65 6.48
C GLU A 140 -9.53 -5.95 7.81
N ILE A 141 -8.31 -6.07 8.31
CA ILE A 141 -7.87 -5.45 9.58
C ILE A 141 -7.85 -3.92 9.45
N VAL A 142 -7.23 -3.41 8.37
CA VAL A 142 -7.12 -1.97 8.10
C VAL A 142 -8.51 -1.36 7.93
N ARG A 143 -9.35 -1.97 7.09
CA ARG A 143 -10.72 -1.51 6.84
C ARG A 143 -11.54 -1.49 8.13
N ALA A 144 -11.48 -2.53 8.94
CA ALA A 144 -12.21 -2.59 10.21
C ALA A 144 -11.74 -1.50 11.20
N ALA A 145 -10.43 -1.24 11.27
CA ALA A 145 -9.85 -0.22 12.15
C ALA A 145 -10.18 1.21 11.69
N ASP A 146 -10.16 1.45 10.38
CA ASP A 146 -10.37 2.79 9.82
C ASP A 146 -11.85 3.19 9.76
N THR A 147 -12.74 2.21 9.56
CA THR A 147 -14.20 2.44 9.47
C THR A 147 -14.95 2.23 10.79
N ASP A 148 -14.26 2.18 11.93
CA ASP A 148 -14.81 1.99 13.29
C ASP A 148 -15.65 0.69 13.45
N ARG A 149 -15.30 -0.37 12.72
CA ARG A 149 -15.95 -1.69 12.78
C ARG A 149 -15.07 -2.69 13.54
N LEU A 150 -14.59 -2.25 14.71
CA LEU A 150 -13.56 -2.93 15.50
C LEU A 150 -13.93 -4.36 15.93
N ALA A 151 -15.22 -4.67 16.01
CA ALA A 151 -15.71 -6.01 16.35
C ALA A 151 -15.52 -7.04 15.22
N GLN A 152 -15.21 -6.63 13.98
CA GLN A 152 -15.00 -7.56 12.87
C GLN A 152 -13.73 -8.41 13.04
N THR A 153 -12.70 -7.85 13.67
CA THR A 153 -11.45 -8.56 13.93
C THR A 153 -10.72 -7.95 15.14
N PRO A 154 -10.29 -8.75 16.13
CA PRO A 154 -9.62 -8.23 17.33
C PRO A 154 -8.40 -7.35 17.03
N GLN A 155 -7.69 -7.66 15.95
CA GLN A 155 -6.52 -6.94 15.46
C GLN A 155 -6.84 -5.49 15.12
N ALA A 156 -8.07 -5.18 14.68
CA ALA A 156 -8.47 -3.82 14.31
C ALA A 156 -8.45 -2.86 15.51
N ALA A 157 -8.95 -3.29 16.67
CA ALA A 157 -8.93 -2.49 17.89
C ALA A 157 -7.49 -2.16 18.33
N GLY A 158 -6.59 -3.15 18.24
CA GLY A 158 -5.17 -2.96 18.54
C GLY A 158 -4.49 -2.00 17.56
N LEU A 159 -4.75 -2.16 16.26
CA LEU A 159 -4.23 -1.27 15.22
C LEU A 159 -4.68 0.18 15.41
N LEU A 160 -5.97 0.39 15.70
CA LEU A 160 -6.49 1.73 15.99
C LEU A 160 -5.83 2.35 17.23
N ALA A 161 -5.70 1.58 18.31
CA ALA A 161 -5.07 2.04 19.54
C ALA A 161 -3.61 2.48 19.33
N LEU A 162 -2.82 1.67 18.62
CA LEU A 162 -1.44 1.99 18.25
C LEU A 162 -1.38 3.23 17.37
N SER A 163 -2.21 3.32 16.33
CA SER A 163 -2.25 4.47 15.42
C SER A 163 -2.57 5.79 16.15
N LEU A 164 -3.58 5.78 17.02
CA LEU A 164 -3.94 6.95 17.83
C LEU A 164 -2.85 7.32 18.84
N GLY A 165 -2.17 6.32 19.42
CA GLY A 165 -1.02 6.53 20.32
C GLY A 165 0.16 7.17 19.60
N MET A 166 0.55 6.63 18.45
CA MET A 166 1.64 7.15 17.62
C MET A 166 1.38 8.59 17.17
N SER A 167 0.15 8.91 16.76
CA SER A 167 -0.25 10.28 16.42
C SER A 167 -0.10 11.26 17.60
N ARG A 168 -0.24 10.80 18.84
CA ARG A 168 -0.02 11.64 20.03
C ARG A 168 1.45 11.80 20.39
N LEU A 169 2.28 10.79 20.12
CA LEU A 169 3.71 10.80 20.44
C LEU A 169 4.53 11.54 19.38
N MET A 170 4.07 11.56 18.13
CA MET A 170 4.81 12.07 16.99
C MET A 170 4.09 13.29 16.41
N ALA A 171 4.77 14.43 16.44
CA ALA A 171 4.26 15.69 15.90
C ALA A 171 4.45 15.76 14.39
N ASP A 172 5.59 15.27 13.89
CA ASP A 172 5.89 15.20 12.46
C ASP A 172 5.27 13.95 11.82
N ASP A 173 4.55 14.16 10.72
CA ASP A 173 3.79 13.10 10.05
C ASP A 173 4.69 12.15 9.25
N HIS A 174 5.87 12.60 8.78
CA HIS A 174 6.84 11.74 8.09
C HIS A 174 7.56 10.85 9.10
N ASP A 175 7.97 11.39 10.24
CA ASP A 175 8.55 10.59 11.32
C ASP A 175 7.55 9.52 11.79
N MET A 176 6.26 9.88 11.90
CA MET A 176 5.19 8.93 12.23
C MET A 176 5.04 7.84 11.16
N LEU A 177 5.07 8.21 9.88
CA LEU A 177 5.06 7.24 8.78
C LEU A 177 6.22 6.25 8.92
N GLU A 178 7.46 6.74 9.00
CA GLU A 178 8.64 5.87 9.09
C GLU A 178 8.61 4.97 10.32
N ALA A 179 8.18 5.49 11.47
CA ALA A 179 8.09 4.72 12.71
C ALA A 179 7.02 3.61 12.65
N MET A 180 5.96 3.81 11.88
CA MET A 180 4.87 2.83 11.73
C MET A 180 5.10 1.85 10.57
N MET A 181 6.03 2.09 9.65
CA MET A 181 6.32 1.16 8.55
C MET A 181 6.65 -0.26 9.03
N PRO A 182 7.55 -0.48 10.02
CA PRO A 182 7.84 -1.83 10.52
C PRO A 182 6.65 -2.49 11.21
N MET A 183 5.70 -1.71 11.75
CA MET A 183 4.49 -2.25 12.37
C MET A 183 3.59 -2.92 11.33
N TYR A 184 3.42 -2.29 10.15
CA TYR A 184 2.69 -2.91 9.05
C TYR A 184 3.47 -4.06 8.41
N ASP A 185 4.81 -3.99 8.35
CA ASP A 185 5.64 -5.14 7.95
C ASP A 185 5.39 -6.35 8.88
N ALA A 186 5.37 -6.12 10.20
CA ALA A 186 5.09 -7.17 11.19
C ALA A 186 3.66 -7.70 11.09
N LEU A 187 2.67 -6.82 10.90
CA LEU A 187 1.27 -7.23 10.76
C LEU A 187 1.03 -8.02 9.47
N TYR A 188 1.70 -7.65 8.38
CA TYR A 188 1.67 -8.41 7.13
C TYR A 188 2.35 -9.77 7.26
N ALA A 189 3.52 -9.85 7.89
CA ALA A 189 4.21 -11.12 8.17
C ALA A 189 3.31 -12.06 9.00
N TRP A 190 2.66 -11.53 10.04
CA TRP A 190 1.65 -12.28 10.79
C TRP A 190 0.48 -12.74 9.89
N CYS A 191 -0.02 -11.89 8.98
CA CYS A 191 -1.06 -12.30 8.03
C CYS A 191 -0.58 -13.44 7.11
N GLN A 192 0.69 -13.48 6.74
CA GLN A 192 1.26 -14.55 5.91
C GLN A 192 1.24 -15.91 6.63
N GLU A 193 1.63 -15.95 7.91
CA GLU A 193 1.54 -17.16 8.73
C GLU A 193 0.08 -17.57 8.99
N ALA A 194 -0.79 -16.59 9.21
CA ALA A 194 -2.21 -16.84 9.48
C ALA A 194 -2.92 -17.52 8.31
N VAL A 195 -2.65 -17.10 7.08
CA VAL A 195 -3.29 -17.70 5.90
C VAL A 195 -2.74 -19.09 5.56
N THR A 196 -1.56 -19.47 6.05
CA THR A 196 -1.01 -20.83 5.92
C THR A 196 -1.41 -21.75 7.09
N GLY A 197 -2.13 -21.22 8.09
CA GLY A 197 -2.53 -21.98 9.29
C GLY A 197 -1.38 -22.23 10.27
N GLN A 198 -0.30 -21.45 10.17
CA GLN A 198 0.90 -21.56 10.99
C GLN A 198 0.92 -20.56 12.15
N ASP A 199 -0.24 -20.03 12.53
CA ASP A 199 -0.40 -19.06 13.61
C ASP A 199 0.28 -19.51 14.91
N GLU A 200 1.41 -18.87 15.24
CA GLU A 200 2.05 -19.03 16.53
C GLU A 200 1.17 -18.40 17.62
N LYS A 201 0.91 -19.16 18.69
CA LYS A 201 0.22 -18.66 19.88
C LYS A 201 1.26 -18.24 20.91
N HIS A 202 0.84 -17.47 21.92
CA HIS A 202 1.68 -17.04 23.05
C HIS A 202 2.27 -18.19 23.92
N ASN A 203 2.13 -19.44 23.49
CA ASN A 203 2.54 -20.64 24.20
C ASN A 203 3.80 -21.29 23.58
N TRP A 204 4.60 -20.53 22.84
CA TRP A 204 5.88 -21.00 22.32
C TRP A 204 6.73 -21.63 23.43
N LYS A 205 7.29 -22.80 23.15
CA LYS A 205 8.22 -23.50 24.04
C LYS A 205 9.55 -23.66 23.30
N PRO A 206 10.69 -23.34 23.93
CA PRO A 206 11.99 -23.61 23.34
C PRO A 206 12.13 -25.11 23.12
N GLU A 207 12.60 -25.52 21.94
CA GLU A 207 13.02 -26.90 21.72
C GLU A 207 14.18 -27.21 22.67
N GLY A 208 14.06 -28.29 23.42
CA GLY A 208 15.13 -28.77 24.29
C GLY A 208 16.36 -29.16 23.47
N PRO A 209 17.57 -29.11 24.03
CA PRO A 209 18.78 -29.50 23.30
C PRO A 209 18.62 -30.93 22.75
N ALA A 210 18.96 -31.13 21.47
CA ALA A 210 19.01 -32.44 20.86
C ALA A 210 19.97 -33.34 21.68
N ALA A 211 19.44 -34.46 22.16
CA ALA A 211 20.16 -35.44 22.96
C ALA A 211 21.16 -36.25 22.12
#